data_AF-A0A8T5EJP6-F1
#
_entry.id   AF-A0A8T5EJP6-F1
#
_cell.length_a   1.000
_cell.length_b   1.000
_cell.length_c   1.000
_cell.angle_alpha   90.00
_cell.angle_beta   90.00
_cell.angle_gamma   90.00
#
_symmetry.space_group_name_H-M   'P 1'
#
loop_
_entity.id
_entity.type
_entity.pdbx_description
1 polymer ?
#
loop_
_entity_poly.entity_id
_entity_poly.type
_entity_poly.pdbx_seq_one_letter_code
_entity_poly.pdbx_strand_id
1 'polypeptide(L)' 'MKNGKCTKCGSIGLTPEKKARIQGTEGLMMISCTQCRFVELYVPDVNEKSKQKRNLWLIHLSIWGSMLAIIFLTVVAR' A
#
# COMPACT_ATOMS: atom_id res chain seq x y z
N MET A 1 6.57 12.15 9.03
CA MET A 1 7.63 11.23 8.53
C MET A 1 7.77 11.15 6.99
N LYS A 2 7.15 12.05 6.20
CA LYS A 2 7.03 11.98 4.73
C LYS A 2 8.36 11.87 3.93
N ASN A 3 9.51 12.23 4.51
CA ASN A 3 10.83 12.15 3.85
C ASN A 3 11.64 10.88 4.20
N GLY A 4 11.02 9.86 4.81
CA GLY A 4 11.72 8.63 5.20
C GLY A 4 12.67 8.80 6.39
N LYS A 5 12.44 9.83 7.22
CA LYS A 5 13.17 10.06 8.48
C LYS A 5 12.20 10.29 9.62
N CYS A 6 12.55 9.77 10.79
CA CYS A 6 11.81 10.03 12.01
C CYS A 6 11.95 11.51 12.41
N THR A 7 10.84 12.19 12.66
CA THR A 7 10.82 13.61 13.08
C THR A 7 11.36 13.82 14.48
N LYS A 8 11.30 12.79 15.34
CA LYS A 8 11.80 12.84 16.73
C LYS A 8 13.29 12.54 16.85
N CYS A 9 13.76 11.48 16.19
CA CYS A 9 15.12 10.97 16.38
C CYS A 9 16.01 11.04 15.13
N GLY A 10 15.50 11.55 14.00
CA GLY A 10 16.27 11.71 12.75
C GLY A 10 16.63 10.41 12.03
N SER A 11 16.34 9.25 12.64
CA SER A 11 16.68 7.93 12.13
C SER A 11 15.90 7.55 10.86
N ILE A 12 16.54 6.76 10.00
CA ILE A 12 15.95 6.24 8.74
C ILE A 12 15.18 4.93 8.98
N GLY A 13 15.30 4.33 10.18
CA GLY A 13 14.58 3.11 10.56
C GLY A 13 13.10 3.34 10.82
N LEU A 14 12.30 3.46 9.76
CA LEU A 14 10.85 3.50 9.85
C LEU A 14 10.26 2.13 9.50
N THR A 15 9.22 1.72 10.23
CA THR A 15 8.42 0.55 9.88
C THR A 15 7.57 0.82 8.64
N PRO A 16 7.23 -0.21 7.84
CA PRO A 16 6.28 -0.05 6.76
C PRO A 16 4.94 0.50 7.28
N GLU A 17 4.32 1.36 6.48
CA GLU A 17 3.04 2.00 6.76
C GLU A 17 1.96 0.93 6.99
N LYS A 18 1.33 0.94 8.16
CA LYS A 18 0.24 0.00 8.49
C LYS A 18 -1.07 0.74 8.59
N LYS A 19 -2.14 0.14 8.07
CA LYS A 19 -3.50 0.64 8.32
C LYS A 19 -3.80 0.50 9.82
N ALA A 20 -4.13 1.60 10.47
CA ALA A 20 -4.56 1.55 11.86
C ALA A 20 -5.90 0.82 11.93
N ARG A 21 -5.95 -0.31 12.62
CA ARG A 21 -7.14 -1.18 12.71
C ARG A 21 -8.11 -0.65 13.78
N ILE A 22 -8.37 0.64 13.76
CA ILE A 22 -9.27 1.31 14.71
C ILE A 22 -10.68 1.15 14.14
N GLN A 23 -11.57 0.47 14.87
CA GLN A 23 -12.97 0.32 14.47
C GLN A 23 -13.58 1.72 14.29
N GLY A 24 -14.00 2.06 13.06
CA GLY A 24 -14.74 3.28 12.76
C GLY A 24 -14.02 4.36 11.96
N THR A 25 -12.69 4.30 11.80
CA THR A 25 -11.96 5.33 11.02
C THR A 25 -11.35 4.73 9.75
N GLU A 26 -12.12 4.78 8.67
CA GLU A 26 -11.69 4.32 7.35
C GLU A 26 -10.58 5.19 6.80
N GLY A 27 -9.33 4.76 7.03
CA GLY A 27 -8.18 5.27 6.31
C GLY A 27 -7.08 5.90 7.17
N LEU A 28 -7.08 5.80 8.49
CA LEU A 28 -5.89 6.20 9.26
C LEU A 28 -4.70 5.29 8.93
N MET A 29 -3.58 5.89 8.54
CA MET A 29 -2.30 5.21 8.39
C MET A 29 -1.43 5.50 9.61
N MET A 30 -0.71 4.48 10.05
CA MET A 30 0.19 4.52 11.18
C MET A 30 1.58 4.16 10.69
N ILE A 31 2.54 5.01 11.03
CA ILE A 31 3.96 4.78 10.79
C ILE A 31 4.69 4.90 12.12
N SER A 32 5.60 3.98 12.40
CA SER A 32 6.40 4.00 13.62
C SER A 32 7.89 3.94 13.34
N CYS A 33 8.67 4.54 14.23
CA CYS A 33 10.12 4.46 14.19
C CYS A 33 10.58 3.23 14.99
N THR A 34 11.49 2.43 14.44
CA THR A 34 12.02 1.24 15.13
C THR A 34 13.04 1.59 16.22
N GLN A 35 13.73 2.72 16.11
CA GLN A 35 14.73 3.14 17.09
C GLN A 35 14.11 3.81 18.32
N CYS A 36 13.31 4.85 18.11
CA CYS A 36 12.73 5.64 19.21
C CYS A 36 11.29 5.27 19.55
N ARG A 37 10.71 4.25 18.89
CA ARG A 37 9.31 3.79 19.07
C ARG A 37 8.25 4.88 18.96
N PHE A 38 8.61 6.02 18.37
CA PHE A 38 7.67 7.09 18.10
C PHE A 38 6.66 6.64 17.04
N VAL A 39 5.39 6.91 17.28
CA VAL A 39 4.28 6.57 16.39
C VAL A 39 3.64 7.86 15.90
N GLU A 40 3.51 7.98 14.57
CA GLU A 40 2.76 9.05 13.92
C GLU A 40 1.51 8.44 13.26
N LEU A 41 0.34 8.96 13.62
CA LEU A 41 -0.92 8.68 12.93
C LEU A 41 -1.19 9.83 11.97
N TYR A 42 -1.46 9.50 10.72
CA TYR A 42 -1.85 10.49 9.71
C TYR A 42 -2.99 9.95 8.84
N VAL A 43 -3.68 10.87 8.19
CA VAL A 43 -4.69 10.54 7.19
C VAL A 43 -4.02 10.64 5.81
N PRO A 44 -4.03 9.57 4.99
CA PRO A 44 -3.44 9.57 3.66
C PRO A 44 -4.22 10.52 2.75
N ASP A 45 -3.47 11.31 2.00
CA ASP A 45 -4.00 12.29 1.07
C ASP A 45 -4.74 11.60 -0.09
N VAL A 46 -5.63 12.32 -0.78
CA VAL A 46 -6.41 11.79 -1.93
C VAL A 46 -5.52 11.19 -3.03
N ASN A 47 -4.30 11.72 -3.18
CA ASN A 47 -3.31 11.24 -4.15
C ASN A 47 -2.80 9.83 -3.79
N GLU A 48 -2.45 9.58 -2.51
CA GLU A 48 -2.00 8.27 -2.04
C GLU A 48 -3.11 7.22 -2.15
N LYS A 49 -4.36 7.60 -1.83
CA LYS A 49 -5.53 6.74 -2.05
C LYS A 49 -5.71 6.38 -3.52
N SER A 50 -5.50 7.34 -4.43
CA SER A 50 -5.61 7.10 -5.88
C SER A 50 -4.52 6.15 -6.40
N LYS A 51 -3.28 6.29 -5.91
CA LYS A 51 -2.15 5.42 -6.27
C LYS A 51 -2.38 3.98 -5.80
N GLN A 52 -2.90 3.80 -4.59
CA GLN A 52 -3.27 2.48 -4.09
C GLN A 52 -4.37 1.83 -4.94
N LYS A 53 -5.42 2.59 -5.32
CA LYS A 53 -6.47 2.10 -6.20
C LYS A 53 -5.95 1.72 -7.59
N ARG A 54 -5.07 2.54 -8.19
CA ARG A 54 -4.45 2.23 -9.49
C ARG A 54 -3.62 0.96 -9.46
N ASN A 55 -2.78 0.78 -8.44
CA ASN A 55 -1.98 -0.44 -8.30
C ASN A 55 -2.86 -1.69 -8.17
N LEU A 56 -3.93 -1.61 -7.37
CA LEU A 56 -4.88 -2.73 -7.25
C LEU A 56 -5.56 -3.03 -8.58
N TRP A 57 -5.95 -2.00 -9.33
CA TRP A 57 -6.57 -2.15 -10.64
C TRP A 57 -5.61 -2.76 -11.68
N LEU A 58 -4.34 -2.37 -11.67
CA LEU A 58 -3.30 -2.96 -12.53
C LEU A 58 -3.09 -4.44 -12.24
N ILE A 59 -3.02 -4.82 -10.95
CA ILE A 59 -2.92 -6.23 -10.55
C ILE A 59 -4.16 -7.00 -11.04
N HIS A 60 -5.34 -6.42 -10.85
CA HIS A 60 -6.58 -7.03 -11.32
C HIS A 60 -6.59 -7.22 -12.84
N LEU A 61 -6.21 -6.20 -13.62
CA LEU A 61 -6.14 -6.30 -15.08
C LEU A 61 -5.13 -7.35 -15.56
N SER A 62 -3.99 -7.47 -14.87
CA SER A 62 -2.96 -8.48 -15.15
C SER A 62 -3.46 -9.91 -14.92
N ILE A 63 -4.22 -10.15 -13.84
CA ILE A 63 -4.83 -11.45 -13.55
C ILE A 63 -5.85 -11.81 -14.63
N TRP A 64 -6.72 -10.88 -15.01
CA TRP A 64 -7.73 -11.13 -16.05
C TRP A 64 -7.09 -11.34 -17.43
N GLY A 65 -6.07 -10.55 -17.77
CA GLY A 65 -5.33 -10.73 -19.03
C GLY A 65 -4.63 -12.08 -19.12
N SER A 66 -3.97 -12.51 -18.04
CA SER A 66 -3.32 -13.83 -18.01
C SER A 66 -4.32 -14.99 -18.05
N MET A 67 -5.45 -14.89 -17.34
CA MET A 67 -6.54 -15.87 -17.44
C MET A 67 -7.05 -16.01 -18.89
N LEU A 68 -7.35 -14.90 -19.56
CA LEU A 68 -7.83 -14.92 -20.95
C LEU A 68 -6.78 -15.48 -21.91
N ALA A 69 -5.50 -15.14 -21.73
CA ALA A 69 -4.42 -15.67 -22.55
C ALA A 69 -4.28 -17.19 -22.40
N ILE A 70 -4.38 -17.72 -21.18
CA ILE A 70 -4.35 -19.17 -20.93
C ILE A 70 -5.54 -19.85 -21.62
N ILE A 71 -6.75 -19.32 -21.47
CA ILE A 71 -7.94 -19.88 -22.12
C ILE A 71 -7.76 -19.89 -23.64
N PHE A 72 -7.31 -18.77 -24.22
CA PHE A 72 -7.07 -18.68 -25.65
C PHE A 72 -6.05 -19.72 -26.15
N LEU A 73 -4.93 -19.88 -25.44
CA LEU A 73 -3.92 -20.91 -25.76
C LEU A 73 -4.52 -22.31 -25.66
N THR A 74 -5.30 -22.62 -24.64
CA THR A 74 -5.92 -23.95 -24.49
C THR A 74 -6.97 -24.26 -25.55
N VAL A 75 -7.65 -23.24 -26.09
CA VAL A 75 -8.69 -23.41 -27.13
C VAL A 75 -8.08 -23.47 -28.53
N VAL A 76 -7.04 -22.67 -28.80
CA VAL A 76 -6.36 -22.64 -30.11
C VAL A 76 -5.36 -23.79 -30.28
N ALA A 77 -4.74 -24.25 -29.20
CA ALA A 77 -3.81 -25.39 -29.25
C ALA A 77 -4.52 -26.76 -29.22
N ARG A 78 -5.85 -26.79 -29.34
CA ARG A 78 -6.68 -28.00 -29.41
C ARG A 78 -7.28 -28.13 -30.80
#